data_AF-A0ABD0NFB1-F1
#
_entry.id   AF-A0ABD0NFB1-F1
#
_cell.length_a   1.000
_cell.length_b   1.000
_cell.length_c   1.000
_cell.angle_alpha   90.00
_cell.angle_beta   90.00
_cell.angle_gamma   90.00
#
_symmetry.space_group_name_H-M   'P 1'
#
loop_
_entity.id
_entity.type
_entity.pdbx_description
1 polymer ?
#
loop_
_entity_poly.entity_id
_entity_poly.type
_entity_poly.pdbx_seq_one_letter_code
_entity_poly.pdbx_strand_id
1 'polypeptide(L)' 'LHISLDVRTKSSKGLLLQISGKYGVPLVILYLYNGKVKLSVGGGEVISSQRINDGDWHN' A
#
# COMPACT_ATOMS: atom_id res chain seq x y z
N LEU A 1 -14.96 -3.74 -5.03
CA LEU A 1 -14.04 -4.32 -4.03
C LEU A 1 -13.75 -3.24 -3.01
N HIS A 2 -14.04 -3.47 -1.73
CA HIS A 2 -13.75 -2.55 -0.63
C HIS A 2 -12.74 -3.21 0.30
N ILE A 3 -11.63 -2.54 0.59
CA ILE A 3 -10.53 -3.04 1.43
C ILE A 3 -10.19 -1.94 2.42
N SER A 4 -10.10 -2.28 3.70
CA SER A 4 -9.61 -1.40 4.77
C SER A 4 -8.58 -2.15 5.60
N LEU A 5 -7.56 -1.45 6.10
CA LEU A 5 -6.43 -2.01 6.83
C LEU A 5 -5.98 -0.99 7.87
N ASP A 6 -5.79 -1.40 9.12
CA ASP A 6 -5.05 -0.61 10.09
C ASP A 6 -3.56 -0.99 10.00
N VAL A 7 -2.68 0.01 9.86
CA VAL A 7 -1.23 -0.19 9.69
C VAL A 7 -0.46 0.63 10.72
N ARG A 8 0.50 -0.01 11.40
CA ARG A 8 1.50 0.64 12.27
C ARG A 8 2.88 0.17 11.89
N THR A 9 3.77 1.10 11.55
CA THR A 9 5.13 0.77 11.10
C THR A 9 6.12 1.89 11.39
N LYS A 10 7.40 1.54 11.50
CA LYS A 10 8.52 2.50 11.44
C LYS A 10 9.32 2.38 10.13
N SER A 11 8.98 1.42 9.27
CA SER A 11 9.66 1.20 8.01
C SER A 11 9.25 2.23 6.97
N SER A 12 10.22 2.73 6.19
CA SER A 12 9.96 3.65 5.08
C SER A 12 9.55 2.94 3.78
N LYS A 13 9.67 1.61 3.71
CA LYS A 13 9.36 0.78 2.53
C LYS A 13 8.81 -0.59 2.95
N GLY A 14 8.01 -1.21 2.08
CA GLY A 14 7.52 -2.58 2.30
C GLY A 14 6.20 -2.86 1.58
N LEU A 15 5.93 -4.14 1.30
CA LEU A 15 4.64 -4.57 0.75
C LEU A 15 3.60 -4.67 1.87
N LEU A 16 2.41 -4.11 1.66
CA LEU A 16 1.29 -4.21 2.60
C LEU A 16 0.25 -5.23 2.12
N LEU A 17 -0.13 -5.16 0.84
CA LEU A 17 -1.10 -6.06 0.23
C LEU A 17 -0.80 -6.25 -1.26
N GLN A 18 -0.92 -7.48 -1.75
CA GLN A 18 -0.91 -7.80 -3.17
C GLN A 18 -2.10 -8.70 -3.50
N ILE A 19 -2.91 -8.27 -4.47
CA ILE A 19 -3.98 -9.09 -5.04
C ILE A 19 -3.61 -9.39 -6.49
N SER A 20 -3.47 -10.67 -6.79
CA SER A 20 -3.07 -11.14 -8.12
C SER A 20 -4.27 -11.75 -8.85
N GLY A 21 -4.38 -11.45 -10.13
CA GLY A 21 -5.32 -12.06 -11.05
C GLY A 21 -4.81 -13.41 -11.58
N LYS A 22 -5.40 -13.88 -12.68
CA LYS A 22 -4.94 -15.09 -13.37
C LYS A 22 -3.44 -14.99 -13.71
N TYR A 23 -2.75 -16.11 -13.57
CA TYR A 23 -1.31 -16.23 -13.86
C TYR A 23 -0.41 -15.29 -13.04
N GLY A 24 -0.88 -14.81 -11.88
CA GLY A 24 -0.05 -14.02 -10.96
C GLY A 24 0.13 -12.56 -11.36
N VAL A 25 -0.60 -12.07 -12.38
CA VAL A 25 -0.57 -10.66 -12.77
C VAL A 25 -1.15 -9.81 -11.63
N PRO A 26 -0.38 -8.92 -10.99
CA PRO A 26 -0.89 -8.10 -9.90
C PRO A 26 -1.96 -7.13 -10.41
N LEU A 27 -3.17 -7.24 -9.85
CA LEU A 27 -4.27 -6.33 -10.15
C LEU A 27 -4.29 -5.14 -9.20
N VAL A 28 -3.89 -5.36 -7.95
CA VAL A 28 -3.81 -4.35 -6.90
C VAL A 28 -2.54 -4.58 -6.09
N ILE A 29 -1.74 -3.53 -5.91
CA ILE A 29 -0.58 -3.53 -5.01
C ILE A 29 -0.69 -2.32 -4.10
N LEU A 30 -0.69 -2.56 -2.79
CA LEU A 30 -0.59 -1.54 -1.76
C LEU A 30 0.76 -1.70 -1.07
N TYR A 31 1.58 -0.65 -1.04
CA TYR A 31 2.93 -0.70 -0.51
C TYR A 31 3.38 0.64 0.06
N LEU A 32 4.42 0.59 0.89
CA LEU A 32 5.11 1.75 1.42
C LEU A 32 6.25 2.18 0.51
N TYR A 33 6.30 3.47 0.23
CA TYR A 33 7.37 4.13 -0.51
C TYR A 33 7.72 5.46 0.15
N ASN A 34 8.92 5.58 0.69
CA ASN A 34 9.40 6.77 1.42
C ASN A 34 8.46 7.19 2.58
N GLY A 35 7.94 6.19 3.30
CA GLY A 35 7.01 6.35 4.42
C GLY A 35 5.56 6.62 4.03
N LYS A 36 5.28 6.81 2.73
CA LYS A 36 3.95 7.06 2.18
C LYS A 36 3.32 5.78 1.67
N VAL A 37 1.99 5.74 1.66
CA VAL A 37 1.25 4.64 1.05
C VAL A 37 1.12 4.89 -0.44
N LYS A 38 1.44 3.88 -1.24
CA LYS A 38 1.29 3.88 -2.70
C LYS A 38 0.40 2.72 -3.11
N LEU A 39 -0.62 3.04 -3.89
CA LEU A 39 -1.57 2.09 -4.47
C LEU A 39 -1.34 2.03 -5.98
N SER A 40 -1.12 0.82 -6.50
CA SER A 40 -1.08 0.54 -7.93
C SER A 40 -2.24 -0.36 -8.31
N VAL A 41 -3.03 0.03 -9.31
CA VAL A 41 -4.15 -0.76 -9.84
C VAL A 41 -4.05 -0.82 -11.36
N GLY A 42 -3.79 -2.00 -11.91
CA GLY A 42 -3.47 -2.14 -13.33
C GLY A 42 -2.27 -1.26 -13.71
N GLY A 43 -2.48 -0.33 -14.65
CA GLY A 43 -1.47 0.65 -15.08
C GLY A 43 -1.50 2.00 -14.34
N GLY A 44 -2.42 2.21 -13.40
CA GLY A 44 -2.58 3.47 -12.67
C GLY A 44 -1.96 3.43 -11.28
N GLU A 45 -1.47 4.57 -10.80
CA GLU A 45 -0.88 4.71 -9.46
C GLU A 45 -1.41 5.95 -8.73
N VAL A 46 -1.59 5.83 -7.41
CA VAL A 46 -1.91 6.93 -6.50
C VAL A 46 -1.00 6.85 -5.28
N ILE A 47 -0.54 7.99 -4.78
CA ILE A 47 0.34 8.09 -3.61
C ILE A 47 -0.31 9.01 -2.58
N SER A 48 -0.27 8.61 -1.31
CA SER A 48 -0.73 9.45 -0.20
C SER A 48 0.13 10.72 -0.06
N SER A 49 -0.50 11.81 0.36
CA SER A 49 0.23 13.04 0.69
C SER A 49 1.05 12.88 1.97
N GLN A 50 0.49 12.17 2.96
CA GLN A 50 1.06 11.97 4.29
C GLN A 50 1.92 10.71 4.39
N ARG A 51 2.88 10.73 5.31
CA ARG A 51 3.67 9.57 5.74
C ARG A 51 2.97 8.92 6.93
N ILE A 52 3.04 7.60 7.03
CA ILE A 52 2.41 6.79 8.09
C ILE A 52 3.42 5.98 8.92
N ASN A 53 4.72 6.19 8.69
CA ASN A 53 5.79 5.42 9.30
C ASN A 53 6.32 6.03 10.60
N ASP A 54 5.46 6.73 11.34
CA ASP A 54 5.75 7.38 12.63
C ASP A 54 5.70 6.42 13.82
N GLY A 55 5.14 5.22 13.63
CA GLY A 55 5.00 4.21 14.67
C GLY A 55 3.63 4.24 15.35
N ASP A 56 2.69 5.05 14.89
CA ASP A 56 1.30 5.08 15.32
C ASP A 56 0.40 4.29 14.34
N TRP A 57 -0.85 4.06 14.73
CA TRP A 57 -1.83 3.38 13.90
C TRP A 57 -2.48 4.35 12.90
N HIS A 58 -2.59 3.93 11.65
CA HIS A 58 -3.26 4.65 10.56
C HIS A 58 -4.27 3.73 9.87
N ASN A 59 -5.43 4.27 9.47
CA ASN A 59 -6.49 3.57 8.73
C ASN A 59 -6.63 4.17 7.32
#